data_AF-A0A1I3JL32-F1
#
_entry.id   AF-A0A1I3JL32-F1
#
_cell.length_a   1.000
_cell.length_b   1.000
_cell.length_c   1.000
_cell.angle_alpha   90.00
_cell.angle_beta   90.00
_cell.angle_gamma   90.00
#
_symmetry.space_group_name_H-M   'P 1'
#
loop_
_entity.id
_entity.type
_entity.pdbx_description
1 polymer ?
#
loop_
_entity_poly.entity_id
_entity_poly.type
_entity_poly.pdbx_seq_one_letter_code
_entity_poly.pdbx_strand_id
1 'polypeptide(L)'
;MVKRPIARLRALRALAEGAHPSIELLADVSGRSPRCLRLLAVREEWNLTPAASADIHNRIRPIVSKLLDKLEAVSERAAEEEGRMERGEIDAVLTMLRAIDKINEIQRPEEAVAKKQKQDDEDLATVLERINERIIALARALADQMVAQDRAAATGAGAGRGVGKKRKAAAIPAAGN
;
A
#
# COMPACT_ATOMS: atom_id res chain seq x y z
N MET A 1 -25.45 6.86 -26.67
CA MET A 1 -24.72 6.89 -27.96
C MET A 1 -24.25 5.49 -28.31
N VAL A 2 -24.84 4.89 -29.35
CA VAL A 2 -24.58 3.50 -29.78
C VAL A 2 -23.46 3.51 -30.83
N LYS A 3 -22.20 3.34 -30.38
CA LYS A 3 -21.01 3.09 -31.24
C LYS A 3 -20.42 1.69 -31.00
N ARG A 4 -21.24 0.70 -30.61
CA ARG A 4 -20.77 -0.62 -30.15
C ARG A 4 -20.63 -1.75 -31.19
N PRO A 5 -21.30 -1.77 -32.36
CA PRO A 5 -21.20 -2.95 -33.23
C PRO A 5 -19.83 -3.09 -33.89
N ILE A 6 -19.22 -1.99 -34.33
CA ILE A 6 -17.88 -2.00 -34.97
C ILE A 6 -16.78 -2.31 -33.94
N ALA A 7 -16.84 -1.73 -32.74
CA ALA A 7 -15.89 -2.01 -31.67
C ALA A 7 -15.91 -3.49 -31.25
N ARG A 8 -17.11 -4.06 -31.11
CA ARG A 8 -17.30 -5.48 -30.80
C ARG A 8 -16.73 -6.40 -31.86
N LEU A 9 -16.98 -6.11 -33.14
CA LEU A 9 -16.43 -6.88 -34.27
C LEU A 9 -14.90 -6.81 -34.33
N ARG A 10 -14.31 -5.64 -34.08
CA ARG A 10 -12.84 -5.47 -34.02
C ARG A 10 -12.24 -6.23 -32.85
N ALA A 11 -12.86 -6.17 -31.67
CA ALA A 11 -12.37 -6.88 -30.49
C ALA A 11 -12.49 -8.41 -30.67
N LEU A 12 -13.59 -8.91 -31.24
CA LEU A 12 -13.73 -10.33 -31.59
C LEU A 12 -12.67 -10.79 -32.59
N ARG A 13 -12.43 -9.99 -33.63
CA ARG A 13 -11.39 -10.27 -34.63
C ARG A 13 -10.00 -10.31 -33.99
N ALA A 14 -9.67 -9.34 -33.13
CA ALA A 14 -8.40 -9.31 -32.43
C ALA A 14 -8.21 -10.55 -31.53
N LEU A 15 -9.23 -11.00 -30.80
CA LEU A 15 -9.14 -12.26 -30.03
C LEU A 15 -8.96 -13.48 -30.94
N ALA A 16 -9.67 -13.54 -32.07
CA ALA A 16 -9.54 -14.64 -33.03
C ALA A 16 -8.15 -14.68 -33.70
N GLU A 17 -7.53 -13.52 -33.90
CA GLU A 17 -6.16 -13.37 -34.42
C GLU A 17 -5.08 -13.58 -33.34
N GLY A 18 -5.47 -13.94 -32.10
CA GLY A 18 -4.55 -14.30 -31.03
C GLY A 18 -4.10 -13.14 -30.14
N ALA A 19 -4.72 -11.95 -30.25
CA ALA A 19 -4.45 -10.86 -29.30
C ALA A 19 -4.79 -11.30 -27.87
N HIS A 20 -3.95 -10.93 -26.90
CA HIS A 20 -4.22 -11.28 -25.51
C HIS A 20 -5.49 -10.60 -24.98
N PRO A 21 -6.29 -11.32 -24.17
CA PRO A 21 -7.53 -10.80 -23.64
C PRO A 21 -7.25 -9.71 -22.60
N SER A 22 -7.39 -8.45 -22.99
CA SER A 22 -7.36 -7.31 -22.06
C SER A 22 -8.77 -6.99 -21.54
N ILE A 23 -8.86 -6.33 -20.39
CA ILE A 23 -10.15 -5.88 -19.83
C ILE A 23 -10.96 -5.03 -20.82
N GLU A 24 -10.28 -4.21 -21.62
CA GLU A 24 -10.91 -3.33 -22.61
C GLU A 24 -11.49 -4.12 -23.78
N LEU A 25 -10.72 -5.10 -24.28
CA LEU A 25 -11.17 -6.02 -25.32
C LEU A 25 -12.37 -6.86 -24.85
N LEU A 26 -12.31 -7.37 -23.62
CA LEU A 26 -13.40 -8.12 -23.01
C LEU A 26 -14.64 -7.24 -22.77
N ALA A 27 -14.46 -5.96 -22.44
CA ALA A 27 -15.57 -5.01 -22.31
C ALA A 27 -16.26 -4.77 -23.65
N ASP A 28 -15.49 -4.60 -24.72
CA ASP A 28 -16.00 -4.38 -26.07
C ASP A 28 -16.71 -5.62 -26.63
N VAL A 29 -16.22 -6.83 -26.33
CA VAL A 29 -16.87 -8.09 -26.75
C VAL A 29 -18.15 -8.38 -25.96
N SER A 30 -18.10 -8.20 -24.62
CA SER A 30 -19.20 -8.53 -23.72
C SER A 30 -20.27 -7.43 -23.62
N GLY A 31 -19.96 -6.20 -24.07
CA GLY A 31 -20.82 -5.03 -23.91
C GLY A 31 -20.95 -4.54 -22.47
N ARG A 32 -20.16 -5.09 -21.54
CA ARG A 32 -20.15 -4.71 -20.12
C ARG A 32 -19.20 -3.54 -19.89
N SER A 33 -19.36 -2.85 -18.76
CA SER A 33 -18.43 -1.78 -18.42
C SER A 33 -17.06 -2.35 -18.00
N PRO A 34 -15.95 -1.70 -18.39
CA PRO A 34 -14.61 -2.10 -17.95
C PRO A 34 -14.48 -2.17 -16.42
N ARG A 35 -15.13 -1.25 -15.71
CA ARG A 35 -15.17 -1.23 -14.24
C ARG A 35 -15.78 -2.50 -13.64
N CYS A 36 -16.88 -2.99 -14.22
CA CYS A 36 -17.52 -4.23 -13.78
C CYS A 36 -16.61 -5.44 -14.02
N LEU A 37 -15.94 -5.50 -15.16
CA LEU A 37 -15.01 -6.58 -15.47
C LEU A 37 -13.75 -6.57 -14.59
N ARG A 38 -13.24 -5.40 -14.17
CA ARG A 38 -12.13 -5.33 -13.21
C ARG A 38 -12.52 -5.91 -11.85
N LEU A 39 -13.70 -5.55 -11.34
CA LEU A 39 -14.20 -6.10 -10.08
C LEU A 39 -14.40 -7.61 -10.17
N LEU A 40 -14.91 -8.09 -11.31
CA LEU A 40 -15.10 -9.51 -11.57
C LEU A 40 -13.76 -10.25 -11.64
N ALA A 41 -12.80 -9.72 -12.40
CA ALA A 41 -11.46 -10.28 -12.54
C ALA A 41 -10.72 -10.38 -11.21
N VAL A 42 -10.89 -9.39 -10.31
CA VAL A 42 -10.31 -9.47 -8.96
C VAL A 42 -11.01 -10.53 -8.11
N ARG A 43 -12.34 -10.57 -8.13
CA ARG A 43 -13.13 -11.53 -7.35
C ARG A 43 -12.89 -12.98 -7.77
N GLU A 44 -12.65 -13.19 -9.06
CA GLU A 44 -12.48 -14.51 -9.66
C GLU A 44 -11.01 -14.80 -10.02
N GLU A 45 -10.08 -13.96 -9.57
CA GLU A 45 -8.63 -14.13 -9.73
C GLU A 45 -8.21 -14.39 -11.19
N TRP A 46 -8.79 -13.65 -12.13
CA TRP A 46 -8.46 -13.80 -13.54
C TRP A 46 -7.01 -13.37 -13.79
N ASN A 47 -6.20 -14.28 -14.34
CA ASN A 47 -4.84 -13.98 -14.75
C ASN A 47 -4.84 -13.30 -16.13
N LEU A 48 -4.96 -11.97 -16.13
CA LEU A 48 -4.89 -11.12 -17.33
C LEU A 48 -3.51 -10.48 -17.48
N THR A 49 -2.44 -11.23 -17.18
CA THR A 49 -1.07 -10.73 -17.32
C THR A 49 -0.86 -10.21 -18.74
N PRO A 50 -0.35 -8.98 -18.90
CA PRO A 50 -0.17 -8.40 -20.23
C PRO A 50 0.85 -9.23 -21.01
N ALA A 51 0.53 -9.54 -22.27
CA ALA A 51 1.40 -10.29 -23.20
C ALA A 51 2.85 -9.80 -23.22
N ALA A 52 3.05 -8.50 -22.95
CA ALA A 52 4.34 -7.85 -22.89
C ALA A 52 5.28 -8.47 -21.84
N SER A 53 4.79 -8.94 -20.69
CA SER A 53 5.67 -9.59 -19.70
C SER A 53 6.13 -10.95 -20.19
N ALA A 54 5.22 -11.76 -20.76
CA ALA A 54 5.54 -13.04 -21.38
C ALA A 54 6.54 -12.89 -22.54
N ASP A 55 6.38 -11.86 -23.38
CA ASP A 55 7.31 -11.53 -24.47
C ASP A 55 8.70 -11.12 -23.93
N ILE A 56 8.76 -10.29 -22.90
CA ILE A 56 10.03 -9.90 -22.26
C ILE A 56 10.72 -11.13 -21.63
N HIS A 57 10.01 -12.00 -20.93
CA HIS A 57 10.58 -13.23 -20.37
C HIS A 57 11.12 -14.16 -21.45
N ASN A 58 10.40 -14.33 -22.56
CA ASN A 58 10.83 -15.13 -23.70
C ASN A 58 12.03 -14.54 -24.43
N ARG A 59 12.16 -13.20 -24.46
CA ARG A 59 13.30 -12.49 -25.05
C ARG A 59 14.53 -12.46 -24.14
N ILE A 60 14.34 -12.41 -22.82
CA ILE A 60 15.42 -12.38 -21.83
C ILE A 60 16.03 -13.77 -21.61
N ARG A 61 15.22 -14.84 -21.61
CA ARG A 61 15.70 -16.21 -21.41
C ARG A 61 16.91 -16.59 -22.30
N PRO A 62 16.91 -16.37 -23.63
CA PRO A 62 18.06 -16.70 -24.47
C PRO A 62 19.28 -15.79 -24.22
N ILE A 63 19.09 -14.58 -23.69
CA ILE A 63 20.20 -13.68 -23.33
C ILE A 63 20.89 -14.19 -22.07
N VAL A 64 20.13 -14.63 -21.07
CA VAL A 64 20.67 -15.22 -19.83
C VAL A 64 21.43 -16.51 -20.14
N SER A 65 20.86 -17.40 -20.96
CA SER A 65 21.57 -18.62 -21.39
C SER A 65 22.91 -18.30 -22.04
N LYS A 66 22.94 -17.35 -22.99
CA LYS A 66 24.20 -16.93 -23.65
C LYS A 66 25.22 -16.30 -22.71
N LEU A 67 24.77 -15.62 -21.65
CA LEU A 67 25.67 -15.05 -20.64
C LEU A 67 26.24 -16.13 -19.73
N LEU A 68 25.45 -17.15 -19.38
CA LEU A 68 25.90 -18.31 -18.63
C LEU A 68 26.90 -19.14 -19.45
N ASP A 69 26.61 -19.40 -20.73
CA ASP A 69 27.53 -20.13 -21.61
C ASP A 69 28.90 -19.42 -21.73
N LYS A 70 28.89 -18.07 -21.78
CA LYS A 70 30.12 -17.27 -21.81
C LYS A 70 30.88 -17.30 -20.50
N LEU A 71 30.16 -17.29 -19.38
CA LEU A 71 30.75 -17.38 -18.05
C LEU A 71 31.41 -18.76 -17.85
N GLU A 72 30.73 -19.82 -18.28
CA GLU A 72 31.23 -21.19 -18.25
C GLU A 72 32.51 -21.32 -19.10
N ALA A 73 32.50 -20.81 -20.33
CA ALA A 73 33.68 -20.82 -21.21
C ALA A 73 34.87 -19.97 -20.70
N VAL A 74 34.63 -18.95 -19.86
CA VAL A 74 35.71 -18.22 -19.17
C VAL A 74 36.22 -19.04 -17.98
N SER A 75 35.32 -19.70 -17.25
CA SER A 75 35.70 -20.54 -16.11
C SER A 75 36.47 -21.80 -16.51
N GLU A 76 36.13 -22.43 -17.64
CA GLU A 76 36.85 -23.59 -18.17
C GLU A 76 38.26 -23.23 -18.60
N ARG A 77 38.43 -22.12 -19.33
CA ARG A 77 39.76 -21.61 -19.70
C ARG A 77 40.61 -21.25 -18.49
N ALA A 78 40.00 -20.60 -17.49
CA ALA A 78 40.68 -20.33 -16.23
C ALA A 78 41.09 -21.61 -15.49
N ALA A 79 40.31 -22.69 -15.58
CA ALA A 79 40.65 -23.99 -14.99
C ALA A 79 41.79 -24.69 -15.75
N GLU A 80 41.82 -24.59 -17.09
CA GLU A 80 42.89 -25.11 -17.94
C GLU A 80 44.23 -24.36 -17.74
N GLU A 81 44.17 -23.06 -17.42
CA GLU A 81 45.36 -22.21 -17.21
C GLU A 81 45.83 -22.13 -15.74
N GLU A 82 45.44 -23.09 -14.90
CA GLU A 82 45.77 -23.14 -13.45
C GLU A 82 45.30 -21.90 -12.66
N GLY A 83 44.16 -21.32 -13.03
CA GLY A 83 43.60 -20.15 -12.38
C GLY A 83 44.27 -18.83 -12.77
N ARG A 84 45.11 -18.82 -13.81
CA ARG A 84 45.59 -17.57 -14.41
C ARG A 84 44.43 -16.95 -15.20
N MET A 85 43.87 -15.89 -14.65
CA MET A 85 42.91 -15.02 -15.34
C MET A 85 43.50 -13.63 -15.47
N GLU A 86 43.37 -13.02 -16.64
CA GLU A 86 43.74 -11.62 -16.80
C GLU A 86 42.72 -10.72 -16.09
N ARG A 87 43.18 -9.56 -15.58
CA ARG A 87 42.33 -8.63 -14.83
C ARG A 87 41.10 -8.17 -15.64
N GLY A 88 41.23 -8.04 -16.96
CA GLY A 88 40.10 -7.72 -17.85
C GLY A 88 39.04 -8.82 -17.93
N GLU A 89 39.43 -10.08 -17.76
CA GLU A 89 38.51 -11.22 -17.76
C GLU A 89 37.73 -11.30 -16.44
N ILE A 90 38.40 -11.00 -15.32
CA ILE A 90 37.76 -10.89 -14.00
C ILE A 90 36.70 -9.79 -14.01
N ASP A 91 37.04 -8.61 -14.56
CA ASP A 91 36.09 -7.49 -14.67
C ASP A 91 34.91 -7.82 -15.60
N ALA A 92 35.15 -8.57 -16.68
CA ALA A 92 34.10 -9.05 -17.58
C ALA A 92 33.15 -10.02 -16.88
N VAL A 93 33.68 -10.99 -16.11
CA VAL A 93 32.88 -11.93 -15.30
C VAL A 93 32.04 -11.19 -14.25
N LEU A 94 32.64 -10.23 -13.54
CA LEU A 94 31.93 -9.43 -12.54
C LEU A 94 30.77 -8.62 -13.17
N THR A 95 30.99 -8.11 -14.38
CA THR A 95 29.97 -7.37 -15.13
C THR A 95 28.84 -8.28 -15.61
N MET A 96 29.15 -9.50 -16.07
CA MET A 96 28.15 -10.49 -16.46
C MET A 96 27.29 -10.93 -15.26
N LEU A 97 27.90 -11.18 -14.10
CA LEU A 97 27.18 -11.52 -12.87
C LEU A 97 26.20 -10.41 -12.46
N ARG A 98 26.64 -9.15 -12.46
CA ARG A 98 25.77 -8.00 -12.16
C ARG A 98 24.62 -7.86 -13.15
N ALA A 99 24.86 -8.14 -14.43
CA ALA A 99 23.82 -8.11 -15.45
C ALA A 99 22.78 -9.22 -15.22
N ILE A 100 23.21 -10.43 -14.85
CA ILE A 100 22.33 -11.55 -14.50
C ILE A 100 21.50 -11.22 -13.25
N ASP A 101 22.11 -10.66 -12.21
CA ASP A 101 21.38 -10.23 -11.00
C ASP A 101 20.32 -9.16 -11.33
N LYS A 102 20.68 -8.17 -12.16
CA LYS A 102 19.73 -7.14 -12.60
C LYS A 102 18.57 -7.71 -13.40
N ILE A 103 18.85 -8.71 -14.24
CA ILE A 103 17.82 -9.42 -15.00
C ILE A 103 16.91 -10.21 -14.06
N ASN A 104 17.45 -10.88 -13.03
CA ASN A 104 16.66 -11.60 -12.03
C ASN A 104 15.77 -10.66 -11.20
N GLU A 105 16.24 -9.45 -10.88
CA GLU A 105 15.40 -8.41 -10.26
C GLU A 105 14.22 -8.01 -11.14
N ILE A 106 14.43 -7.88 -12.45
CA ILE A 106 13.39 -7.52 -13.43
C ILE A 106 12.46 -8.70 -13.72
N GLN A 107 12.96 -9.94 -13.68
CA GLN A 107 12.18 -11.16 -13.91
C GLN A 107 11.38 -11.62 -12.69
N ARG A 108 11.60 -11.04 -11.50
CA ARG A 108 10.73 -11.28 -10.37
C ARG A 108 9.30 -10.87 -10.77
N PRO A 109 8.32 -11.78 -10.76
CA PRO A 109 6.98 -11.46 -11.22
C PRO A 109 6.48 -10.27 -10.41
N GLU A 110 5.87 -9.30 -11.08
CA GLU A 110 5.27 -8.13 -10.44
C GLU A 110 4.32 -8.52 -9.29
N GLU A 111 3.82 -9.76 -9.28
CA GLU A 111 3.12 -10.37 -8.15
C GLU A 111 3.91 -10.41 -6.84
N ALA A 112 5.23 -10.64 -6.86
CA ALA A 112 6.07 -10.63 -5.67
C ALA A 112 6.30 -9.19 -5.16
N VAL A 113 6.39 -8.22 -6.07
CA VAL A 113 6.47 -6.79 -5.74
C VAL A 113 5.13 -6.29 -5.20
N ALA A 114 4.02 -6.68 -5.83
CA ALA A 114 2.66 -6.35 -5.41
C ALA A 114 2.26 -7.06 -4.11
N LYS A 115 2.69 -8.32 -3.89
CA LYS A 115 2.50 -9.03 -2.60
C LYS A 115 3.27 -8.33 -1.48
N LYS A 116 4.51 -7.92 -1.75
CA LYS A 116 5.31 -7.17 -0.78
C LYS A 116 4.69 -5.80 -0.48
N GLN A 117 4.24 -5.07 -1.50
CA GLN A 117 3.51 -3.80 -1.31
C GLN A 117 2.20 -3.98 -0.54
N LYS A 118 1.41 -5.01 -0.83
CA LYS A 118 0.19 -5.32 -0.06
C LYS A 118 0.50 -5.65 1.40
N GLN A 119 1.57 -6.40 1.64
CA GLN A 119 2.01 -6.74 3.00
C GLN A 119 2.50 -5.49 3.74
N ASP A 120 3.27 -4.63 3.08
CA ASP A 120 3.72 -3.35 3.63
C ASP A 120 2.52 -2.41 3.92
N ASP A 121 1.50 -2.39 3.07
CA ASP A 121 0.26 -1.62 3.26
C ASP A 121 -0.59 -2.14 4.44
N GLU A 122 -0.64 -3.47 4.63
CA GLU A 122 -1.35 -4.13 5.75
C GLU A 122 -0.63 -3.88 7.09
N ASP A 123 0.70 -3.95 7.09
CA ASP A 123 1.53 -3.58 8.25
C ASP A 123 1.36 -2.09 8.60
N LEU A 124 1.34 -1.22 7.59
CA LEU A 124 1.08 0.21 7.77
C LEU A 124 -0.32 0.48 8.34
N ALA A 125 -1.35 -0.19 7.84
CA ALA A 125 -2.71 -0.07 8.36
C ALA A 125 -2.78 -0.45 9.85
N THR A 126 -2.10 -1.53 10.24
CA THR A 126 -2.01 -1.99 11.63
C THR A 126 -1.34 -0.94 12.53
N VAL A 127 -0.25 -0.32 12.07
CA VAL A 127 0.43 0.76 12.81
C VAL A 127 -0.48 1.98 12.95
N LEU A 128 -1.17 2.37 11.88
CA LEU A 128 -2.10 3.51 11.89
C LEU A 128 -3.28 3.28 12.82
N GLU A 129 -3.83 2.06 12.86
CA GLU A 129 -4.91 1.69 13.77
C GLU A 129 -4.46 1.83 15.24
N ARG A 130 -3.28 1.31 15.57
CA ARG A 130 -2.70 1.45 16.92
C ARG A 130 -2.48 2.91 17.32
N ILE A 131 -2.04 3.76 16.38
CA ILE A 131 -1.89 5.20 16.62
C ILE A 131 -3.27 5.83 16.89
N ASN A 132 -4.27 5.50 16.09
CA ASN A 132 -5.64 6.01 16.23
C ASN A 132 -6.25 5.62 17.60
N GLU A 133 -6.13 4.37 18.01
CA GLU A 133 -6.57 3.90 19.33
C GLU A 133 -5.91 4.71 20.45
N ARG A 134 -4.60 5.00 20.32
CA ARG A 134 -3.88 5.79 21.31
C ARG A 134 -4.36 7.24 21.35
N ILE A 135 -4.64 7.85 20.20
CA ILE A 135 -5.19 9.20 20.11
C ILE A 135 -6.56 9.26 20.81
N ILE A 136 -7.45 8.30 20.52
CA ILE A 136 -8.77 8.22 21.14
C ILE A 136 -8.66 8.06 22.66
N ALA A 137 -7.77 7.20 23.15
CA ALA A 137 -7.55 7.01 24.58
C ALA A 137 -7.08 8.29 25.27
N LEU A 138 -6.12 9.02 24.67
CA LEU A 138 -5.64 10.29 25.20
C LEU A 138 -6.72 11.37 25.20
N ALA A 139 -7.51 11.45 24.12
CA ALA A 139 -8.62 12.41 24.03
C ALA A 139 -9.68 12.16 25.11
N ARG A 140 -10.03 10.88 25.37
CA ARG A 140 -10.96 10.51 26.44
C ARG A 140 -10.40 10.88 27.82
N ALA A 141 -9.14 10.55 28.09
CA ALA A 141 -8.50 10.90 29.36
C ALA A 141 -8.46 12.42 29.58
N LEU A 142 -8.18 13.20 28.54
CA LEU A 142 -8.21 14.67 28.62
C LEU A 142 -9.64 15.18 28.89
N ALA A 143 -10.65 14.64 28.21
CA ALA A 143 -12.04 15.02 28.42
C ALA A 143 -12.50 14.71 29.86
N ASP A 144 -12.13 13.55 30.40
CA ASP A 144 -12.43 13.18 31.80
C ASP A 144 -11.76 14.13 32.80
N GLN A 145 -10.52 14.53 32.54
CA GLN A 145 -9.80 15.51 33.37
C GLN A 145 -10.49 16.88 33.33
N MET A 146 -10.90 17.35 32.15
CA MET A 146 -11.62 18.63 32.02
C MET A 146 -12.96 18.59 32.77
N VAL A 147 -13.74 17.51 32.63
CA VAL A 147 -15.01 17.34 33.34
C VAL A 147 -14.80 17.27 34.87
N ALA A 148 -13.74 16.62 35.34
CA ALA A 148 -13.40 16.57 36.76
C ALA A 148 -13.01 17.96 37.30
N GLN A 149 -12.24 18.74 36.53
CA GLN A 149 -11.89 20.12 36.88
C GLN A 149 -13.12 21.04 36.94
N ASP A 150 -14.02 20.95 35.95
CA ASP A 150 -15.27 21.72 35.93
C ASP A 150 -16.17 21.39 37.12
N ARG A 151 -16.29 20.10 37.48
CA ARG A 151 -17.07 19.66 38.65
C ARG A 151 -16.44 20.12 39.98
N ALA A 152 -15.11 20.14 40.08
CA ALA A 152 -14.42 20.66 41.25
C ALA A 152 -14.59 22.20 41.37
N ALA A 153 -14.56 22.92 40.25
CA ALA A 153 -14.83 24.35 40.21
C ALA A 153 -16.30 24.68 40.60
N ALA A 154 -17.26 23.88 40.16
CA ALA A 154 -18.68 24.05 40.49
C ALA A 154 -18.98 23.78 41.98
N THR A 155 -18.32 22.80 42.60
CA THR A 155 -18.50 22.49 44.03
C THR A 155 -17.79 23.51 44.94
N GLY A 156 -16.64 24.05 44.53
CA GLY A 156 -15.96 25.15 45.22
C GLY A 156 -16.75 26.46 45.26
N ALA A 157 -17.58 26.74 44.25
CA ALA A 157 -18.44 27.92 44.20
C ALA A 157 -19.66 27.86 45.14
N GLY A 158 -20.04 26.67 45.63
CA GLY A 158 -21.20 26.45 46.50
C GLY A 158 -20.96 26.72 47.99
N ALA A 159 -19.70 26.71 48.46
CA ALA A 159 -19.36 26.83 49.89
C ALA A 159 -19.26 28.28 50.41
N GLY A 160 -19.35 29.29 49.55
CA GLY A 160 -19.09 30.70 49.89
C GLY A 160 -20.30 31.61 50.07
N ARG A 161 -21.54 31.13 49.95
CA ARG A 161 -22.74 32.00 49.92
C ARG A 161 -23.81 31.56 50.92
N GLY A 162 -23.57 31.76 52.21
CA GLY A 162 -24.54 31.37 53.23
C GLY A 162 -24.27 31.79 54.67
N VAL A 163 -23.86 33.04 54.94
CA VAL A 163 -24.03 33.61 56.30
C VAL A 163 -24.80 34.91 56.18
N GLY A 164 -26.11 34.79 56.42
CA GLY A 164 -27.06 35.89 56.44
C GLY A 164 -26.68 36.94 57.48
N LYS A 165 -26.57 38.18 57.00
CA LYS A 165 -26.46 39.40 57.79
C LYS A 165 -27.73 39.56 58.63
N LYS A 166 -27.70 39.18 59.91
CA LYS A 166 -28.77 39.51 60.87
C LYS A 166 -28.91 41.03 60.93
N ARG A 167 -30.06 41.55 60.52
CA ARG A 167 -30.53 42.92 60.81
C ARG A 167 -31.84 42.82 61.60
N LYS A 168 -32.03 43.80 62.50
CA LYS A 168 -33.15 44.08 63.43
C LYS A 168 -33.06 43.36 64.79
N ALA A 169 -33.34 44.00 65.92
CA ALA A 169 -33.91 45.32 66.20
C ALA A 169 -33.39 45.85 67.56
N ALA A 170 -33.12 47.15 67.66
CA ALA A 170 -33.02 47.83 68.94
C ALA A 170 -34.40 48.39 69.30
N ALA A 171 -34.96 47.90 70.41
CA ALA A 171 -36.14 48.45 71.04
C ALA A 171 -35.71 49.54 72.03
N ILE A 172 -36.34 50.71 71.94
CA ILE A 172 -36.39 51.71 73.02
C ILE A 172 -37.85 51.83 73.44
N PRO A 173 -38.15 51.55 74.71
CA PRO A 173 -39.11 52.35 75.46
C PRO A 173 -38.54 52.67 76.85
N ALA A 174 -38.99 53.62 77.64
CA ALA A 174 -39.90 54.74 77.51
C ALA A 174 -39.57 55.67 78.71
N ALA A 175 -40.02 56.92 78.61
CA ALA A 175 -40.01 57.89 79.68
C ALA A 175 -40.77 57.42 80.94
N GLY A 176 -40.34 57.89 82.10
CA GLY A 176 -41.07 57.85 83.36
C GLY A 176 -40.71 59.07 84.21
N ASN A 177 -41.70 59.97 84.34
CA ASN A 177 -41.90 61.13 85.25
C ASN A 177 -40.70 61.88 85.84
#